data_AF-A0AA88XF63-F1
#
_entry.id   AF-A0AA88XF63-F1
#
_cell.length_a   1.000
_cell.length_b   1.000
_cell.length_c   1.000
_cell.angle_alpha   90.00
_cell.angle_beta   90.00
_cell.angle_gamma   90.00
#
_symmetry.space_group_name_H-M   'P 1'
#
loop_
_entity.id
_entity.type
_entity.pdbx_description
1 polymer ?
#
loop_
_entity_poly.entity_id
_entity_poly.type
_entity_poly.pdbx_seq_one_letter_code
_entity_poly.pdbx_strand_id
1 'polypeptide(L)'
;MCYKINHQLIDINPGGYYTSGDSRTRGGRNLRRIRAQKDTYHHSFFPKSIRDWNSIPEEVKSATSLEDFKARLSDIPWPRLTSHE
;
A
#
# COMPACT_ATOMS: atom_id res chain seq x y z
N MET A 1 -3.81 -5.41 5.43
CA MET A 1 -2.56 -5.85 6.13
C MET A 1 -1.50 -4.74 6.16
N CYS A 2 -1.21 -4.04 5.05
CA CYS A 2 -0.28 -2.88 5.04
C CYS A 2 -0.56 -1.85 6.15
N TYR A 3 -1.81 -1.44 6.34
CA TYR A 3 -2.19 -0.54 7.44
C TYR A 3 -1.68 -1.03 8.80
N LYS A 4 -1.94 -2.30 9.14
CA LYS A 4 -1.53 -2.87 10.43
C LYS A 4 -0.01 -2.88 10.61
N ILE A 5 0.75 -3.19 9.56
CA ILE A 5 2.22 -3.23 9.60
C ILE A 5 2.80 -1.81 9.73
N ASN A 6 2.31 -0.84 8.94
CA ASN A 6 2.78 0.54 8.99
C ASN A 6 2.45 1.23 10.32
N HIS A 7 1.32 0.87 10.94
CA HIS A 7 0.89 1.40 12.23
C HIS A 7 1.34 0.54 13.42
N GLN A 8 2.24 -0.44 13.21
CA GLN A 8 2.80 -1.31 14.25
C GLN A 8 1.74 -2.03 15.10
N LEU A 9 0.58 -2.33 14.51
CA LEU A 9 -0.52 -3.07 15.16
C LEU A 9 -0.25 -4.59 15.18
N ILE A 10 0.88 -5.02 14.62
CA ILE A 10 1.39 -6.39 14.64
C ILE A 10 2.91 -6.37 14.73
N ASP A 11 3.50 -7.46 15.20
CA ASP A 11 4.95 -7.61 15.36
C ASP A 11 5.66 -7.94 14.03
N ILE A 12 5.63 -6.97 13.11
CA ILE A 12 6.37 -6.98 11.85
C ILE A 12 7.00 -5.61 11.67
N ASN A 13 8.34 -5.56 11.60
CA ASN A 13 9.05 -4.29 11.38
C ASN A 13 8.86 -3.80 9.92
N PRO A 14 8.27 -2.60 9.71
CA PRO A 14 8.05 -2.06 8.37
C PRO A 14 9.33 -1.60 7.67
N GLY A 15 10.40 -1.25 8.40
CA GLY A 15 11.57 -0.54 7.89
C GLY A 15 12.35 -1.24 6.76
N GLY A 16 12.21 -2.56 6.63
CA GLY A 16 12.84 -3.35 5.56
C GLY A 16 11.99 -3.51 4.29
N TYR A 17 10.67 -3.29 4.37
CA TYR A 17 9.73 -3.64 3.29
C TYR A 17 8.88 -2.47 2.81
N TYR A 18 8.46 -1.59 3.72
CA TYR A 18 7.60 -0.44 3.43
C TYR A 18 8.38 0.85 3.63
N THR A 19 9.24 1.13 2.65
CA THR A 19 9.94 2.41 2.59
C THR A 19 9.06 3.45 1.89
N SER A 20 8.90 4.63 2.48
CA SER A 20 8.26 5.77 1.82
C SER A 20 9.02 6.14 0.54
N GLY A 21 8.29 6.54 -0.50
CA GLY A 21 8.87 7.14 -1.69
C GLY A 21 9.59 8.44 -1.34
N ASP A 22 10.60 8.78 -2.14
CA ASP A 22 11.33 10.04 -1.98
C ASP A 22 10.38 11.22 -2.26
N SER A 23 10.26 12.14 -1.30
CA SER A 23 9.45 13.35 -1.38
C SER A 23 9.89 14.30 -2.51
N ARG A 24 11.12 14.14 -3.03
CA ARG A 24 11.64 14.85 -4.21
C ARG A 24 11.08 14.32 -5.53
N THR A 25 10.38 13.18 -5.52
CA THR A 25 9.70 12.63 -6.69
C THR A 25 8.18 12.76 -6.52
N ARG A 26 7.45 12.81 -7.64
CA ARG A 26 5.96 12.91 -7.70
C ARG A 26 5.20 11.84 -6.88
N GLY A 27 5.89 10.88 -6.25
CA GLY A 27 5.33 9.78 -5.45
C GLY A 27 5.69 9.78 -3.96
N GLY A 28 6.09 10.90 -3.35
CA GLY A 28 6.51 10.96 -1.93
C GLY A 28 5.52 10.41 -0.90
N ARG A 29 4.24 10.28 -1.25
CA ARG A 29 3.17 9.69 -0.40
C ARG A 29 2.92 8.20 -0.63
N ASN A 30 3.53 7.64 -1.68
CA ASN A 30 3.41 6.22 -2.00
C ASN A 30 4.58 5.44 -1.40
N LEU A 31 4.35 4.15 -1.14
CA LEU A 31 5.43 3.24 -0.80
C LEU A 31 6.31 2.99 -2.04
N ARG A 32 7.61 2.89 -1.83
CA ARG A 32 8.58 2.56 -2.88
C ARG A 32 8.21 1.21 -3.48
N ARG A 33 7.92 1.20 -4.79
CA ARG A 33 7.61 -0.02 -5.52
C ARG A 33 8.84 -0.94 -5.58
N ILE A 34 8.69 -2.16 -5.11
CA ILE A 34 9.68 -3.22 -5.27
C ILE A 34 9.67 -3.67 -6.73
N ARG A 35 10.84 -3.68 -7.38
CA ARG A 35 11.00 -4.24 -8.73
C ARG A 35 11.18 -5.75 -8.61
N ALA A 36 10.34 -6.51 -9.32
CA ALA A 36 10.41 -7.95 -9.39
C ALA A 36 10.54 -8.36 -10.86
N GLN A 37 11.54 -9.19 -11.19
CA GLN A 37 11.71 -9.76 -12.53
C GLN A 37 11.02 -11.12 -12.68
N LYS A 38 10.83 -11.85 -11.58
CA LYS A 38 10.11 -13.13 -11.56
C LYS A 38 8.67 -12.90 -11.11
N ASP A 39 7.71 -13.47 -11.84
CA ASP A 39 6.29 -13.37 -11.50
C ASP A 39 5.98 -13.91 -10.10
N THR A 40 6.64 -15.00 -9.69
CA THR A 40 6.50 -15.55 -8.33
C THR A 40 6.81 -14.50 -7.26
N TYR A 41 7.87 -13.71 -7.47
CA TYR A 41 8.23 -12.64 -6.53
C TYR A 41 7.30 -11.43 -6.70
N HIS A 42 6.91 -11.09 -7.93
CA HIS A 42 5.97 -10.00 -8.21
C HIS A 42 4.59 -10.20 -7.54
N HIS A 43 4.14 -11.45 -7.44
CA HIS A 43 2.89 -11.83 -6.78
C HIS A 43 3.06 -12.28 -5.33
N SER A 44 4.29 -12.27 -4.81
CA SER A 44 4.55 -12.48 -3.39
C SER A 44 3.94 -11.34 -2.55
N PHE A 45 3.78 -11.61 -1.25
CA PHE A 45 3.05 -10.75 -0.33
C PHE A 45 3.47 -9.27 -0.39
N PHE A 46 4.76 -8.93 -0.21
CA PHE A 46 5.19 -7.53 -0.12
C PHE A 46 5.08 -6.74 -1.43
N PRO A 47 5.57 -7.23 -2.59
CA PRO A 47 5.43 -6.47 -3.84
C PRO A 47 3.96 -6.28 -4.24
N LYS A 48 3.10 -7.27 -3.97
CA LYS A 48 1.65 -7.15 -4.19
C LYS A 48 1.02 -6.16 -3.22
N SER A 49 1.31 -6.27 -1.92
CA SER A 49 0.70 -5.41 -0.89
C SER A 49 1.08 -3.93 -1.05
N ILE A 50 2.30 -3.63 -1.52
CA ILE A 50 2.75 -2.28 -1.87
C ILE A 50 1.97 -1.71 -3.05
N ARG A 51 1.72 -2.54 -4.08
CA ARG A 51 0.95 -2.13 -5.26
C ARG A 51 -0.48 -1.82 -4.88
N ASP A 52 -1.11 -2.74 -4.15
CA ASP A 52 -2.48 -2.62 -3.66
C ASP A 52 -2.60 -1.40 -2.71
N TRP A 53 -1.58 -1.13 -1.90
CA TRP A 53 -1.54 0.07 -1.06
C TRP A 53 -1.45 1.35 -1.90
N ASN A 54 -0.53 1.41 -2.86
CA ASN A 54 -0.31 2.59 -3.67
C ASN A 54 -1.51 2.97 -4.52
N SER A 55 -2.34 2.01 -4.91
CA SER A 55 -3.55 2.23 -5.70
C SER A 55 -4.75 2.73 -4.92
N ILE A 56 -4.70 2.72 -3.58
CA ILE A 56 -5.76 3.25 -2.72
C ILE A 56 -5.69 4.80 -2.68
N PRO A 57 -6.82 5.53 -2.66
CA PRO A 57 -6.85 6.98 -2.48
C PRO A 57 -6.21 7.43 -1.17
N GLU A 58 -5.64 8.64 -1.18
CA GLU A 58 -4.97 9.20 0.00
C GLU A 58 -5.94 9.41 1.17
N GLU A 59 -7.19 9.79 0.89
CA GLU A 59 -8.22 9.95 1.93
C GLU A 59 -8.43 8.67 2.75
N VAL A 60 -8.29 7.50 2.13
CA VAL A 60 -8.43 6.20 2.79
C VAL A 60 -7.15 5.85 3.55
N LYS A 61 -5.98 6.13 2.96
CA LYS A 61 -4.68 5.93 3.64
C LYS A 61 -4.53 6.77 4.91
N SER A 62 -5.11 7.98 4.92
CA SER A 62 -5.07 8.92 6.05
C SER A 62 -6.00 8.56 7.23
N ALA A 63 -6.69 7.43 7.16
CA ALA A 63 -7.57 6.97 8.22
C ALA A 63 -6.85 6.82 9.58
N THR A 64 -7.43 7.39 10.63
CA THR A 64 -6.80 7.47 11.96
C THR A 64 -6.98 6.18 12.76
N SER A 65 -7.93 5.33 12.38
CA SER A 65 -8.16 4.03 13.01
C SER A 65 -8.32 2.91 11.97
N LEU A 66 -8.12 1.67 12.41
CA LEU A 66 -8.33 0.50 11.57
C LEU A 66 -9.80 0.35 11.14
N GLU A 67 -10.74 0.74 11.99
CA GLU A 67 -12.18 0.67 11.68
C GLU A 67 -12.56 1.71 10.63
N ASP A 68 -12.10 2.95 10.78
CA ASP A 68 -12.28 4.03 9.82
C ASP A 68 -11.63 3.68 8.47
N PHE A 69 -10.43 3.10 8.50
CA PHE A 69 -9.76 2.60 7.30
C PHE A 69 -10.62 1.55 6.57
N LYS A 70 -11.17 0.58 7.30
CA LYS A 70 -12.02 -0.48 6.71
C LYS A 70 -13.30 0.09 6.12
N ALA A 71 -13.96 1.01 6.84
CA ALA A 71 -15.20 1.64 6.39
C ALA A 71 -14.99 2.44 5.10
N ARG A 72 -13.92 3.24 5.03
CA ARG A 72 -13.55 3.99 3.82
C ARG A 72 -13.16 3.09 2.67
N LEU A 73 -12.45 1.99 2.94
CA LEU A 73 -12.05 1.03 1.91
C LEU A 73 -13.25 0.32 1.28
N SER A 74 -14.27 -0.03 2.09
CA SER A 74 -15.50 -0.65 1.59
C SER A 74 -16.36 0.29 0.75
N ASP A 75 -16.21 1.60 0.92
CA ASP A 75 -16.95 2.62 0.18
C ASP A 75 -16.33 2.93 -1.19
N ILE A 76 -15.13 2.42 -1.50
CA ILE A 76 -14.50 2.62 -2.80
C ILE A 76 -15.21 1.78 -3.87
N PRO A 77 -15.88 2.38 -4.87
CA PRO A 77 -16.46 1.62 -5.96
C PRO A 77 -15.36 1.00 -6.82
N TRP A 78 -15.46 -0.31 -7.05
CA TRP A 78 -14.70 -1.00 -8.08
C TRP A 78 -15.21 -0.53 -9.46
N PRO A 79 -14.38 0.02 -10.39
CA PRO A 79 -13.01 -0.36 -10.74
C PRO A 79 -12.04 0.84 -10.87
N ARG A 80 -11.18 1.08 -9.88
CA ARG A 80 -10.02 2.01 -10.01
C ARG A 80 -8.68 1.35 -9.70
N LEU A 81 -8.63 0.02 -9.80
CA LEU A 81 -7.44 -0.77 -9.46
C LEU A 81 -6.81 -1.49 -10.67
N THR A 82 -7.37 -1.34 -11.87
CA THR A 82 -6.86 -1.92 -13.12
C THR A 82 -6.98 -0.94 -14.27
N SER A 83 -5.97 -0.09 -14.47
CA SER A 83 -5.68 0.51 -15.77
C SER A 83 -4.21 0.85 -15.82
N HIS A 84 -3.43 -0.09 -16.34
CA HIS A 84 -2.44 0.14 -17.38
C HIS A 84 -2.04 -1.24 -17.90
N GLU A 85 -2.64 -1.59 -19.03
CA GLU A 85 -2.07 -2.49 -20.03
C GLU A 85 -0.66 -2.00 -20.44
#